data_AF-G8TZ71-F1
#
_entry.id   AF-G8TZ71-F1
#
_cell.length_a   1.000
_cell.length_b   1.000
_cell.length_c   1.000
_cell.angle_alpha   90.00
_cell.angle_beta   90.00
_cell.angle_gamma   90.00
#
_symmetry.space_group_name_H-M   'P 1'
#
loop_
_entity.id
_entity.type
_entity.pdbx_description
1 polymer ?
#
loop_
_entity_poly.entity_id
_entity_poly.type
_entity_poly.pdbx_seq_one_letter_code
_entity_poly.pdbx_strand_id
1 'polypeptide(L)'
;MTPDWQDTLTELGYLSVAQLAQWFGLTLSDIEPSSYILYQDALWLPERFGQGRHRRHREATTEAFLTLSPHIQSWQKSAQKSAPIPDGVLTVPDDSHQYWVEIDTGSESVRQWRDKLAQYQGISTTVRLLVIAVGGQRRLERLHRWLLQDSPIAWTLVSLTDLGPPPWPFHTPQRPPLVSNPPPREVVYEFQGHPVSSDEAEAGLASGRFRRGARQIHHRKDVIQLL
;
A
#
# COMPACT_ATOMS: atom_id res chain seq x y z
N MET A 1 -10.23 -9.42 24.46
CA MET A 1 -11.32 -8.50 24.87
C MET A 1 -11.81 -7.82 23.61
N THR A 2 -13.12 -7.69 23.41
CA THR A 2 -13.65 -6.81 22.37
C THR A 2 -13.28 -5.38 22.76
N PRO A 3 -12.65 -4.58 21.88
CA PRO A 3 -12.34 -3.19 22.20
C PRO A 3 -13.63 -2.43 22.44
N ASP A 4 -13.59 -1.45 23.33
CA ASP A 4 -14.68 -0.49 23.53
C ASP A 4 -14.63 0.59 22.43
N TRP A 5 -15.77 1.24 22.12
CA TRP A 5 -15.82 2.20 21.02
C TRP A 5 -15.09 3.50 21.36
N GLN A 6 -15.12 3.97 22.62
CA GLN A 6 -14.35 5.13 23.06
C GLN A 6 -12.86 4.83 23.03
N ASP A 7 -12.45 3.64 23.47
CA ASP A 7 -11.04 3.22 23.43
C ASP A 7 -10.55 3.12 21.98
N THR A 8 -11.35 2.52 21.09
CA THR A 8 -11.05 2.44 19.65
C THR A 8 -10.89 3.82 19.04
N LEU A 9 -11.84 4.73 19.31
CA LEU A 9 -11.80 6.09 18.82
C LEU A 9 -10.59 6.84 19.38
N THR A 10 -10.21 6.60 20.63
CA THR A 10 -9.04 7.21 21.28
C THR A 10 -7.74 6.75 20.62
N GLU A 11 -7.60 5.44 20.40
CA GLU A 11 -6.42 4.83 19.76
C GLU A 11 -6.27 5.29 18.30
N LEU A 12 -7.37 5.24 17.54
CA LEU A 12 -7.35 5.39 16.09
C LEU A 12 -7.71 6.80 15.61
N GLY A 13 -8.35 7.60 16.45
CA GLY A 13 -8.76 8.97 16.16
C GLY A 13 -9.89 9.09 15.14
N TYR A 14 -10.48 7.96 14.74
CA TYR A 14 -11.48 7.86 13.70
C TYR A 14 -12.39 6.67 13.96
N LEU A 15 -13.70 6.85 13.76
CA LEU A 15 -14.66 5.75 13.70
C LEU A 15 -15.84 6.13 12.79
N SER A 16 -16.11 5.36 11.74
CA SER A 16 -17.26 5.64 10.87
C SER A 16 -18.58 5.23 11.54
N VAL A 17 -19.69 5.83 11.12
CA VAL A 17 -21.03 5.44 11.59
C VAL A 17 -21.35 4.00 11.23
N ALA A 18 -20.90 3.54 10.06
CA ALA A 18 -21.04 2.14 9.67
C ALA A 18 -20.28 1.20 10.63
N GLN A 19 -19.07 1.59 11.04
CA GLN A 19 -18.27 0.83 12.00
C GLN A 19 -18.88 0.83 13.40
N LEU A 20 -19.42 1.96 13.86
CA LEU A 20 -20.18 2.06 15.11
C LEU A 20 -21.33 1.04 15.16
N ALA A 21 -22.14 1.01 14.10
CA ALA A 21 -23.27 0.11 14.01
C ALA A 21 -22.83 -1.36 13.91
N GLN A 22 -21.87 -1.66 13.03
CA GLN A 22 -21.42 -3.02 12.76
C GLN A 22 -20.72 -3.66 13.96
N TRP A 23 -19.80 -2.94 14.61
CA TRP A 23 -18.90 -3.51 15.61
C TRP A 23 -19.39 -3.32 17.05
N PHE A 24 -20.20 -2.29 17.30
CA PHE A 24 -20.64 -1.93 18.65
C PHE A 24 -22.17 -1.91 18.81
N GLY A 25 -22.93 -2.05 17.72
CA GLY A 25 -24.39 -2.00 17.76
C GLY A 25 -24.95 -0.61 18.08
N LEU A 26 -24.15 0.44 17.88
CA LEU A 26 -24.49 1.82 18.24
C LEU A 26 -24.88 2.65 17.02
N THR A 27 -25.75 3.62 17.25
CA THR A 27 -26.15 4.65 16.32
C THR A 27 -25.69 6.02 16.82
N LEU A 28 -25.77 7.05 15.98
CA LEU A 28 -25.38 8.41 16.38
C LEU A 28 -26.21 8.98 17.55
N SER A 29 -27.45 8.52 17.74
CA SER A 29 -28.27 8.93 18.89
C SER A 29 -27.77 8.39 20.22
N ASP A 30 -26.93 7.35 20.20
CA ASP A 30 -26.36 6.75 21.40
C ASP A 30 -25.07 7.47 21.86
N ILE A 31 -24.59 8.46 21.09
CA ILE A 31 -23.31 9.13 21.29
C ILE A 31 -23.50 10.57 21.76
N GLU A 32 -22.87 10.95 22.87
CA GLU A 32 -22.86 12.34 23.33
C GLU A 32 -22.00 13.23 22.42
N PRO A 33 -22.56 14.30 21.82
CA PRO A 33 -21.84 15.08 20.80
C PRO A 33 -20.67 15.93 21.32
N SER A 34 -20.63 16.24 22.62
CA SER A 34 -19.77 17.32 23.14
C SER A 34 -18.26 17.02 23.14
N SER A 35 -17.86 15.75 22.96
CA SER A 35 -16.47 15.33 23.06
C SER A 35 -15.81 15.03 21.70
N TYR A 36 -16.57 15.10 20.60
CA TYR A 36 -16.13 14.61 19.28
C TYR A 36 -16.56 15.52 18.14
N ILE A 37 -15.89 15.42 17.00
CA ILE A 37 -16.30 16.08 15.76
C ILE A 37 -17.02 15.05 14.90
N LEU A 38 -18.30 15.29 14.60
CA LEU A 38 -19.04 14.54 13.59
C LEU A 38 -18.81 15.17 12.21
N TYR A 39 -18.17 14.44 11.30
CA TYR A 39 -17.90 14.92 9.94
C TYR A 39 -17.94 13.77 8.93
N GLN A 40 -18.78 13.92 7.89
CA GLN A 40 -18.98 12.95 6.81
C GLN A 40 -19.25 11.52 7.32
N ASP A 41 -20.24 11.36 8.18
CA ASP A 41 -20.65 10.06 8.76
C ASP A 41 -19.52 9.34 9.51
N ALA A 42 -18.73 10.11 10.25
CA ALA A 42 -17.69 9.58 11.12
C ALA A 42 -17.46 10.48 12.34
N LEU A 43 -17.16 9.84 13.46
CA LEU A 43 -16.65 10.47 14.67
C LEU A 43 -15.14 10.66 14.54
N TRP A 44 -14.68 11.86 14.91
CA TRP A 44 -13.28 12.23 14.94
C TRP A 44 -12.92 12.76 16.32
N LEU A 45 -11.75 12.36 16.80
CA LEU A 45 -11.11 13.07 17.91
C LEU A 45 -10.68 14.47 17.43
N PRO A 46 -11.02 15.55 18.14
CA PRO A 46 -10.69 16.91 17.73
C PRO A 46 -9.21 17.13 17.39
N GLU A 47 -8.30 16.59 18.20
CA GLU A 47 -6.85 16.69 18.02
C GLU A 47 -6.31 15.88 16.84
N ARG A 48 -7.12 14.95 16.29
CA ARG A 48 -6.77 14.12 15.12
C ARG A 48 -7.46 14.58 13.84
N PHE A 49 -8.48 15.43 13.93
CA PHE A 49 -9.26 15.91 12.79
C PHE A 49 -8.39 16.64 11.74
N GLY A 50 -7.49 17.54 12.19
CA GLY A 50 -6.59 18.31 11.31
C GLY A 50 -5.49 17.49 10.63
N GLN A 51 -5.27 16.23 11.04
CA GLN A 51 -4.31 15.31 10.40
C GLN A 51 -4.93 14.57 9.20
N GLY A 52 -6.16 14.93 8.82
CA GLY A 52 -7.07 14.21 7.93
C GLY A 52 -6.73 14.22 6.45
N ARG A 53 -5.55 13.71 6.04
CA ARG A 53 -5.25 13.65 4.60
C ARG A 53 -5.96 12.51 3.85
N HIS A 54 -6.39 11.42 4.50
CA HIS A 54 -7.02 10.30 3.80
C HIS A 54 -8.09 9.58 4.64
N ARG A 55 -9.36 10.03 4.58
CA ARG A 55 -10.52 9.35 5.22
C ARG A 55 -10.50 7.84 4.99
N ARG A 56 -10.30 7.41 3.75
CA ARG A 56 -10.25 5.99 3.35
C ARG A 56 -9.13 5.22 4.04
N HIS A 57 -7.98 5.85 4.28
CA HIS A 57 -6.86 5.22 4.98
C HIS A 57 -7.21 5.04 6.44
N ARG A 58 -7.75 6.07 7.11
CA ARG A 58 -8.23 5.98 8.50
C ARG A 58 -9.32 4.94 8.70
N GLU A 59 -10.29 4.92 7.79
CA GLU A 59 -11.37 3.94 7.77
C GLU A 59 -10.81 2.52 7.63
N ALA A 60 -9.90 2.30 6.68
CA ALA A 60 -9.21 1.03 6.49
C ALA A 60 -8.35 0.63 7.71
N THR A 61 -7.63 1.56 8.32
CA THR A 61 -6.88 1.31 9.56
C THR A 61 -7.81 0.87 10.68
N THR A 62 -8.96 1.51 10.82
CA THR A 62 -9.95 1.23 11.87
C THR A 62 -10.61 -0.12 11.66
N GLU A 63 -10.98 -0.44 10.42
CA GLU A 63 -11.53 -1.75 10.09
C GLU A 63 -10.52 -2.87 10.35
N ALA A 64 -9.25 -2.62 9.99
CA ALA A 64 -8.18 -3.57 10.22
C ALA A 64 -7.96 -3.84 11.70
N PHE A 65 -7.88 -2.78 12.52
CA PHE A 65 -7.75 -2.90 13.96
C PHE A 65 -8.92 -3.68 14.56
N LEU A 66 -10.16 -3.32 14.23
CA LEU A 66 -11.35 -3.98 14.78
C LEU A 66 -11.37 -5.47 14.44
N THR A 67 -11.07 -5.82 13.19
CA THR A 67 -10.99 -7.21 12.72
C THR A 67 -9.89 -8.00 13.43
N LEU A 68 -8.73 -7.38 13.67
CA LEU A 68 -7.58 -8.06 14.28
C LEU A 68 -7.61 -8.06 15.81
N SER A 69 -8.37 -7.15 16.42
CA SER A 69 -8.43 -6.95 17.88
C SER A 69 -8.66 -8.23 18.70
N PRO A 70 -9.42 -9.25 18.24
CA PRO A 70 -9.57 -10.50 18.99
C PRO A 70 -8.31 -11.36 19.02
N HIS A 71 -7.35 -11.11 18.12
CA HIS A 71 -6.19 -11.97 17.85
C HIS A 71 -4.84 -11.32 18.23
N ILE A 72 -4.84 -10.03 18.56
CA ILE A 72 -3.64 -9.25 18.87
C ILE A 72 -3.62 -8.83 20.33
N GLN A 73 -2.41 -8.66 20.88
CA GLN A 73 -2.22 -8.15 22.24
C GLN A 73 -2.23 -6.62 22.26
N SER A 74 -1.63 -5.99 21.25
CA SER A 74 -1.60 -4.53 21.14
C SER A 74 -1.53 -4.07 19.70
N TRP A 75 -2.06 -2.87 19.46
CA TRP A 75 -1.86 -2.09 18.24
C TRP A 75 -1.34 -0.72 18.68
N GLN A 76 -0.26 -0.25 18.08
CA GLN A 76 0.29 1.06 18.34
C GLN A 76 0.54 1.76 17.01
N LYS A 77 0.07 2.99 16.85
CA LYS A 77 0.51 3.80 15.70
C LYS A 77 2.01 4.05 15.79
N SER A 78 2.72 3.85 14.69
CA SER A 78 4.16 4.10 14.70
C SER A 78 4.44 5.59 14.84
N ALA A 79 5.08 5.96 15.95
CA ALA A 79 5.66 7.28 16.16
C ALA A 79 7.20 7.25 15.98
N GLN A 80 7.71 6.28 15.20
CA GLN A 80 9.14 6.14 14.97
C GLN A 80 9.73 7.38 14.29
N LYS A 81 10.93 7.78 14.74
CA LYS A 81 11.63 8.99 14.27
C LYS A 81 12.50 8.75 13.03
N SER A 82 12.65 7.50 12.60
CA SER A 82 13.49 7.09 11.47
C SER A 82 12.72 6.16 10.56
N ALA A 83 12.92 6.30 9.25
CA ALA A 83 12.27 5.46 8.24
C ALA A 83 12.78 4.00 8.28
N PRO A 84 11.93 3.01 7.94
CA PRO A 84 10.53 3.19 7.55
C PRO A 84 9.61 3.41 8.77
N ILE A 85 8.56 4.22 8.58
CA ILE A 85 7.53 4.50 9.59
C ILE A 85 6.27 3.76 9.16
N PRO A 86 5.97 2.59 9.72
CA PRO A 86 4.76 1.84 9.35
C PRO A 86 3.50 2.56 9.83
N ASP A 87 2.35 2.24 9.24
CA ASP A 87 1.05 2.75 9.69
C ASP A 87 0.70 2.26 11.11
N GLY A 88 1.18 1.08 11.50
CA GLY A 88 1.01 0.52 12.83
C GLY A 88 2.07 -0.50 13.19
N VAL A 89 2.21 -0.77 14.47
CA VAL A 89 2.99 -1.87 15.03
C VAL A 89 2.03 -2.68 15.88
N LEU A 90 1.88 -3.96 15.57
CA LEU A 90 1.07 -4.87 16.37
C LEU A 90 1.95 -5.93 17.01
N THR A 91 1.52 -6.37 18.20
CA THR A 91 2.10 -7.52 18.90
C THR A 91 1.04 -8.60 19.02
N VAL A 92 1.47 -9.84 18.88
CA VAL A 92 0.62 -11.01 18.90
C VAL A 92 0.95 -11.80 20.17
N PRO A 93 -0.04 -12.35 20.90
CA PRO A 93 0.24 -13.17 22.08
C PRO A 93 1.15 -14.35 21.74
N ASP A 94 2.14 -14.60 22.60
CA ASP A 94 3.08 -15.73 22.53
C ASP A 94 3.92 -15.80 21.22
N ASP A 95 3.95 -14.73 20.43
CA ASP A 95 4.81 -14.60 19.27
C ASP A 95 6.02 -13.70 19.60
N SER A 96 7.21 -14.14 19.24
CA SER A 96 8.45 -13.36 19.43
C SER A 96 8.65 -12.27 18.38
N HIS A 97 7.82 -12.24 17.34
CA HIS A 97 7.90 -11.25 16.29
C HIS A 97 7.04 -10.02 16.57
N GLN A 98 7.55 -8.86 16.15
CA GLN A 98 6.74 -7.66 15.97
C GLN A 98 6.23 -7.59 14.54
N TYR A 99 5.01 -7.09 14.38
CA TYR A 99 4.38 -6.96 13.08
C TYR A 99 4.26 -5.49 12.72
N TRP A 100 4.94 -5.07 11.67
CA TRP A 100 4.83 -3.73 11.12
C TRP A 100 3.74 -3.75 10.06
N VAL A 101 2.74 -2.89 10.23
CA VAL A 101 1.53 -2.87 9.42
C VAL A 101 1.58 -1.72 8.44
N GLU A 102 1.18 -2.01 7.20
CA GLU A 102 0.98 -1.00 6.17
C GLU A 102 -0.41 -1.15 5.55
N ILE A 103 -1.14 -0.04 5.45
CA ILE A 103 -2.48 0.01 4.88
C ILE A 103 -2.37 0.46 3.43
N ASP A 104 -2.75 -0.41 2.50
CA ASP A 104 -2.76 -0.13 1.07
C ASP A 104 -4.18 0.17 0.58
N THR A 105 -4.52 1.45 0.46
CA THR A 105 -5.82 1.86 -0.09
C THR A 105 -5.83 1.95 -1.62
N GLY A 106 -4.70 1.69 -2.28
CA GLY A 106 -4.56 1.81 -3.74
C GLY A 106 -4.26 3.20 -4.25
N SER A 107 -3.93 4.13 -3.36
CA SER A 107 -3.35 5.42 -3.72
C SER A 107 -1.93 5.28 -4.26
N GLU A 108 -1.20 4.28 -3.80
CA GLU A 108 0.20 4.07 -4.11
C GLU A 108 0.36 3.40 -5.49
N SER A 109 1.21 4.00 -6.32
CA SER A 109 1.69 3.40 -7.56
C SER A 109 2.62 2.21 -7.28
N VAL A 110 2.79 1.34 -8.28
CA VAL A 110 3.75 0.22 -8.22
C VAL A 110 5.17 0.70 -7.89
N ARG A 111 5.58 1.87 -8.39
CA ARG A 111 6.89 2.45 -8.07
C ARG A 111 6.98 2.80 -6.58
N GLN A 112 5.97 3.49 -6.04
CA GLN A 112 5.94 3.84 -4.62
C GLN A 112 5.96 2.58 -3.74
N TRP A 113 5.26 1.52 -4.13
CA TRP A 113 5.32 0.23 -3.44
C TRP A 113 6.72 -0.38 -3.48
N ARG A 114 7.40 -0.37 -4.63
CA ARG A 114 8.79 -0.86 -4.73
C ARG A 114 9.74 -0.06 -3.84
N ASP A 115 9.64 1.27 -3.87
CA ASP A 115 10.46 2.17 -3.06
C ASP A 115 10.19 1.97 -1.56
N LYS A 116 8.93 1.75 -1.18
CA LYS A 116 8.53 1.44 0.21
C LYS A 116 9.11 0.09 0.64
N LEU A 117 8.89 -0.97 -0.12
CA LEU A 117 9.42 -2.31 0.20
C LEU A 117 10.94 -2.34 0.29
N ALA A 118 11.65 -1.54 -0.50
CA ALA A 118 13.11 -1.41 -0.40
C ALA A 118 13.55 -0.87 0.97
N GLN A 119 12.79 0.01 1.62
CA GLN A 119 13.09 0.50 2.97
C GLN A 119 12.97 -0.59 4.03
N TYR A 120 12.17 -1.63 3.76
CA TYR A 120 12.00 -2.78 4.64
C TYR A 120 13.08 -3.86 4.42
N GLN A 121 13.84 -3.80 3.31
CA GLN A 121 14.92 -4.74 3.02
C GLN A 121 16.14 -4.45 3.90
N GLY A 122 16.22 -5.12 5.05
CA GLY A 122 17.32 -4.95 6.01
C GLY A 122 16.87 -4.75 7.45
N ILE A 123 15.56 -4.75 7.70
CA ILE A 123 15.03 -4.76 9.07
C ILE A 123 15.35 -6.10 9.74
N SER A 124 15.47 -6.08 11.07
CA SER A 124 15.66 -7.25 11.93
C SER A 124 14.78 -8.44 11.53
N THR A 125 15.32 -9.65 11.66
CA THR A 125 14.59 -10.91 11.45
C THR A 125 13.43 -11.11 12.43
N THR A 126 13.39 -10.34 13.52
CA THR A 126 12.30 -10.31 14.51
C THR A 126 11.10 -9.46 14.07
N VAL A 127 11.15 -8.81 12.91
CA VAL A 127 10.04 -8.01 12.37
C VAL A 127 9.42 -8.70 11.16
N ARG A 128 8.08 -8.77 11.15
CA ARG A 128 7.27 -9.22 10.02
C ARG A 128 6.51 -8.05 9.44
N LEU A 129 6.46 -7.94 8.12
CA LEU A 129 5.65 -6.94 7.43
C LEU A 129 4.27 -7.53 7.12
N LEU A 130 3.22 -6.89 7.63
CA LEU A 130 1.83 -7.19 7.31
C LEU A 130 1.26 -6.05 6.46
N VAL A 131 0.89 -6.34 5.21
CA VAL A 131 0.23 -5.34 4.35
C VAL A 131 -1.25 -5.66 4.25
N ILE A 132 -2.09 -4.72 4.63
CA ILE A 132 -3.55 -4.84 4.57
C ILE A 132 -4.03 -4.01 3.39
N ALA A 133 -4.36 -4.70 2.30
CA ALA A 133 -4.83 -4.07 1.07
C ALA A 133 -6.35 -3.99 1.03
N VAL A 134 -6.89 -2.79 0.80
CA VAL A 134 -8.32 -2.52 0.79
C VAL A 134 -8.77 -2.02 -0.58
N GLY A 135 -9.95 -2.45 -1.03
CA GLY A 135 -10.61 -1.92 -2.22
C GLY A 135 -11.51 -2.94 -2.90
N GLY A 136 -12.14 -2.53 -4.00
CA GLY A 136 -13.06 -3.41 -4.74
C GLY A 136 -12.37 -4.60 -5.39
N GLN A 137 -13.13 -5.65 -5.68
CA GLN A 137 -12.66 -6.93 -6.23
C GLN A 137 -11.66 -6.77 -7.40
N ARG A 138 -11.99 -5.98 -8.44
CA ARG A 138 -11.10 -5.77 -9.60
C ARG A 138 -9.74 -5.18 -9.22
N ARG A 139 -9.67 -4.34 -8.18
CA ARG A 139 -8.40 -3.80 -7.69
C ARG A 139 -7.59 -4.92 -7.04
N LEU A 140 -8.21 -5.67 -6.13
CA LEU A 140 -7.56 -6.76 -5.40
C LEU A 140 -7.08 -7.86 -6.37
N GLU A 141 -7.84 -8.19 -7.41
CA GLU A 141 -7.42 -9.12 -8.47
C GLU A 141 -6.17 -8.61 -9.24
N ARG A 142 -6.12 -7.31 -9.56
CA ARG A 142 -4.94 -6.72 -10.20
C ARG A 142 -3.72 -6.72 -9.27
N LEU A 143 -3.92 -6.41 -7.99
CA LEU A 143 -2.87 -6.46 -6.99
C LEU A 143 -2.35 -7.90 -6.85
N HIS A 144 -3.23 -8.88 -6.69
CA HIS A 144 -2.87 -10.29 -6.61
C HIS A 144 -2.06 -10.73 -7.83
N ARG A 145 -2.49 -10.36 -9.06
CA ARG A 145 -1.73 -10.65 -10.28
C ARG A 145 -0.33 -10.04 -10.25
N TRP A 146 -0.21 -8.77 -9.86
CA TRP A 146 1.09 -8.10 -9.74
C TRP A 146 1.97 -8.80 -8.69
N LEU A 147 1.41 -9.22 -7.56
CA LEU A 147 2.13 -9.93 -6.50
C LEU A 147 2.70 -11.26 -6.97
N LEU A 148 1.97 -11.98 -7.83
CA LEU A 148 2.43 -13.24 -8.41
C LEU A 148 3.47 -13.07 -9.53
N GLN A 149 3.40 -11.97 -10.30
CA GLN A 149 4.17 -11.81 -11.53
C GLN A 149 5.42 -10.93 -11.37
N ASP A 150 5.31 -9.84 -10.62
CA ASP A 150 6.23 -8.70 -10.71
C ASP A 150 6.77 -8.21 -9.34
N SER A 151 6.30 -8.79 -8.23
CA SER A 151 6.69 -8.36 -6.89
C SER A 151 8.11 -8.83 -6.56
N PRO A 152 8.96 -7.97 -5.95
CA PRO A 152 10.34 -8.32 -5.63
C PRO A 152 10.47 -9.29 -4.45
N ILE A 153 9.38 -9.57 -3.75
CA ILE A 153 9.30 -10.49 -2.60
C ILE A 153 8.05 -11.36 -2.74
N ALA A 154 8.10 -12.61 -2.27
CA ALA A 154 6.91 -13.45 -2.26
C ALA A 154 6.01 -13.08 -1.09
N TRP A 155 4.70 -13.26 -1.29
CA TRP A 155 3.66 -12.91 -0.34
C TRP A 155 2.79 -14.13 -0.04
N THR A 156 2.37 -14.26 1.21
CA THR A 156 1.24 -15.12 1.56
C THR A 156 -0.01 -14.26 1.58
N LEU A 157 -1.04 -14.66 0.85
CA LEU A 157 -2.28 -13.89 0.71
C LEU A 157 -3.41 -14.62 1.41
N VAL A 158 -4.14 -13.88 2.23
CA VAL A 158 -5.26 -14.36 3.03
C VAL A 158 -6.26 -13.22 3.20
N SER A 159 -7.55 -13.54 3.23
CA SER A 159 -8.57 -12.55 3.60
C SER A 159 -8.35 -12.15 5.06
N LEU A 160 -8.50 -10.87 5.39
CA LEU A 160 -8.34 -10.41 6.76
C LEU A 160 -9.35 -11.08 7.72
N THR A 161 -10.56 -11.34 7.24
CA THR A 161 -11.62 -12.05 7.99
C THR A 161 -11.32 -13.52 8.21
N ASP A 162 -10.46 -14.12 7.37
CA ASP A 162 -10.07 -15.52 7.44
C ASP A 162 -8.74 -15.68 8.19
N LEU A 163 -8.10 -14.55 8.54
CA LEU A 163 -6.91 -14.51 9.36
C LEU A 163 -7.32 -14.84 10.80
N GLY A 164 -7.40 -16.14 11.09
CA GLY A 164 -7.74 -16.66 12.40
C GLY A 164 -6.68 -16.34 13.48
N PRO A 165 -6.71 -17.04 14.62
CA PRO A 165 -5.73 -16.80 15.68
C PRO A 165 -4.31 -17.14 15.20
N PRO A 166 -3.29 -16.48 15.76
CA PRO A 166 -1.89 -16.78 15.50
C PRO A 166 -1.50 -18.22 15.91
N PRO A 167 -0.36 -18.75 15.40
CA PRO A 167 0.60 -18.10 14.52
C PRO A 167 0.11 -18.03 13.08
N TRP A 168 0.20 -16.86 12.45
CA TRP A 168 -0.21 -16.71 11.05
C TRP A 168 0.81 -17.36 10.11
N PRO A 169 0.38 -17.89 8.95
CA PRO A 169 1.26 -18.59 8.03
C PRO A 169 2.23 -17.60 7.36
N PHE A 170 3.44 -17.48 7.91
CA PHE A 170 4.54 -16.78 7.26
C PHE A 170 5.40 -17.77 6.51
N HIS A 171 5.22 -17.85 5.20
CA HIS A 171 6.20 -18.50 4.34
C HIS A 171 7.42 -17.58 4.20
N THR A 172 8.58 -18.03 4.69
CA THR A 172 9.86 -17.46 4.27
C THR A 172 9.99 -17.73 2.78
N PRO A 173 10.00 -16.71 1.91
CA PRO A 173 10.15 -16.94 0.48
C PRO A 173 11.50 -17.62 0.22
N GLN A 174 11.50 -18.76 -0.47
CA GLN A 174 12.64 -19.02 -1.35
C GLN A 174 12.54 -17.98 -2.46
N ARG A 175 13.50 -17.04 -2.45
CA ARG A 175 13.59 -15.96 -3.42
C ARG A 175 13.50 -16.57 -4.83
N PRO A 176 12.47 -16.27 -5.64
CA PRO A 176 12.65 -16.40 -7.08
C PRO A 176 13.79 -15.45 -7.45
N PRO A 177 14.71 -15.83 -8.35
CA PRO A 177 15.72 -14.89 -8.83
C PRO A 177 14.97 -13.66 -9.34
N LEU A 178 15.33 -12.48 -8.83
CA LEU A 178 14.83 -11.21 -9.35
C LEU A 178 15.11 -11.23 -10.85
N VAL A 179 14.07 -11.36 -11.67
CA VAL A 179 14.21 -11.17 -13.11
C VAL A 179 14.53 -9.69 -13.27
N SER A 180 15.81 -9.41 -13.47
CA SER A 180 16.35 -8.08 -13.65
C SER A 180 15.74 -7.45 -14.90
N ASN A 181 15.22 -6.24 -14.69
CA ASN A 181 14.68 -5.29 -15.66
C ASN A 181 13.32 -5.67 -16.30
N PRO A 182 12.37 -4.72 -16.36
CA PRO A 182 11.26 -4.83 -17.30
C PRO A 182 11.85 -5.00 -18.72
N PRO A 183 11.16 -5.72 -19.63
CA PRO A 183 11.61 -5.82 -21.01
C PRO A 183 11.89 -4.40 -21.56
N PRO A 184 13.01 -4.20 -22.28
CA PRO A 184 13.35 -2.89 -22.82
C PRO A 184 12.14 -2.36 -23.61
N ARG A 185 11.75 -1.11 -23.33
CA ARG A 185 10.67 -0.46 -24.08
C ARG A 185 11.09 -0.40 -25.54
N GLU A 186 10.17 -0.74 -26.43
CA GLU A 186 10.38 -0.64 -27.86
C GLU A 186 10.72 0.82 -28.21
N VAL A 187 11.89 1.03 -28.81
CA VAL A 187 12.34 2.34 -29.29
C VAL A 187 11.94 2.47 -30.75
N VAL A 188 11.22 3.53 -31.07
CA VAL A 188 10.82 3.86 -32.44
C VAL A 188 11.47 5.18 -32.80
N TYR A 189 12.14 5.23 -33.94
CA TYR A 189 12.73 6.47 -34.47
C TYR A 189 11.78 7.08 -35.50
N GLU A 190 11.63 8.40 -35.49
CA GLU A 190 10.84 9.13 -36.48
C GLU A 190 11.63 10.27 -37.07
N PHE A 191 11.62 10.45 -38.39
CA PHE A 191 12.19 11.61 -39.06
C PHE A 191 11.09 12.31 -39.86
N GLN A 192 10.85 13.59 -39.57
CA GLN A 192 9.77 14.39 -40.18
C GLN A 192 8.37 13.73 -40.07
N GLY A 193 8.11 13.04 -38.95
CA GLY A 193 6.83 12.35 -38.71
C GLY A 193 6.68 11.00 -39.41
N HIS A 194 7.74 10.48 -40.06
CA HIS A 194 7.75 9.15 -40.67
C HIS A 194 8.63 8.18 -39.87
N PRO A 195 8.19 6.93 -39.65
CA PRO A 195 8.96 5.94 -38.93
C PRO A 195 10.24 5.58 -39.69
N VAL A 196 11.35 5.50 -38.96
CA VAL A 196 12.67 5.10 -39.45
C VAL A 196 13.06 3.80 -38.74
N SER A 197 13.62 2.86 -39.48
CA SER A 197 14.11 1.60 -38.88
C SER A 197 15.26 1.88 -37.91
N SER A 198 15.41 1.05 -36.87
CA SER A 198 16.48 1.24 -35.89
C SER A 198 17.87 1.24 -36.53
N ASP A 199 18.11 0.34 -37.48
CA ASP A 199 19.39 0.23 -38.19
C ASP A 199 19.71 1.50 -38.98
N GLU A 200 18.73 2.06 -39.68
CA GLU A 200 18.88 3.30 -40.44
C GLU A 200 19.08 4.51 -39.53
N ALA A 201 18.33 4.58 -38.43
CA ALA A 201 18.45 5.65 -37.44
C ALA A 201 19.83 5.65 -36.77
N GLU A 202 20.32 4.49 -36.36
CA GLU A 202 21.63 4.35 -35.71
C GLU A 202 22.78 4.64 -36.68
N ALA A 203 22.72 4.14 -37.92
CA ALA A 203 23.69 4.47 -38.95
C ALA A 203 23.67 5.98 -39.29
N GLY A 204 22.49 6.59 -39.35
CA GLY A 204 22.33 8.01 -39.60
C GLY A 204 22.82 8.90 -38.45
N LEU A 205 22.61 8.49 -37.20
CA LEU A 205 23.13 9.17 -36.02
C LEU A 205 24.66 9.05 -35.92
N ALA A 206 25.22 7.86 -36.18
CA ALA A 206 26.65 7.61 -36.13
C ALA A 206 27.43 8.36 -37.23
N SER A 207 26.82 8.51 -38.42
CA SER A 207 27.38 9.28 -39.54
C SER A 207 27.13 10.78 -39.46
N GLY A 208 26.34 11.25 -38.47
CA GLY A 208 25.95 12.65 -38.31
C GLY A 208 24.90 13.14 -39.31
N ARG A 209 24.30 12.24 -40.09
CA ARG A 209 23.17 12.50 -41.01
C ARG A 209 21.88 12.85 -40.25
N PHE A 210 21.68 12.27 -39.08
CA PHE A 210 20.59 12.61 -38.16
C PHE A 210 21.14 13.21 -36.87
N ARG A 211 20.30 14.01 -36.20
CA ARG A 211 20.50 14.44 -34.81
C ARG A 211 19.32 13.99 -33.96
N ARG A 212 19.58 13.61 -32.71
CA ARG A 212 18.50 13.28 -31.76
C ARG A 212 17.74 14.56 -31.39
N GLY A 213 16.46 14.59 -31.70
CA GLY A 213 15.48 15.58 -31.29
C GLY A 213 14.70 15.15 -30.06
N ALA A 214 13.43 15.54 -29.98
CA ALA A 214 12.57 15.30 -28.82
C ALA A 214 12.28 13.80 -28.61
N ARG A 215 12.27 13.39 -27.34
CA ARG A 215 11.81 12.06 -26.91
C ARG A 215 10.39 12.19 -26.36
N GLN A 216 9.48 11.38 -26.89
CA GLN A 216 8.11 11.27 -26.38
C GLN A 216 7.81 9.83 -25.94
N ILE A 217 6.96 9.69 -24.94
CA ILE A 217 6.51 8.38 -24.45
C ILE A 217 5.06 8.19 -24.90
N HIS A 218 4.81 7.23 -25.77
CA HIS A 218 3.48 6.94 -26.30
C HIS A 218 3.18 5.44 -26.17
N HIS A 219 2.08 5.07 -25.51
CA HIS A 219 1.64 3.68 -25.33
C HIS A 219 2.76 2.65 -25.01
N ARG A 220 3.66 2.98 -24.07
CA ARG A 220 4.83 2.18 -23.64
C ARG A 220 6.00 2.08 -24.63
N LYS A 221 6.00 2.85 -25.72
CA LYS A 221 7.13 3.02 -26.64
C LYS A 221 7.88 4.32 -26.37
N ASP A 222 9.19 4.30 -26.54
CA ASP A 222 10.02 5.51 -26.58
C ASP A 222 10.11 5.97 -28.03
N VAL A 223 9.45 7.07 -28.38
CA VAL A 223 9.52 7.68 -29.72
C VAL A 223 10.61 8.74 -29.72
N ILE A 224 11.65 8.54 -30.54
CA ILE A 224 12.77 9.45 -30.68
C ILE A 224 12.64 10.18 -32.02
N GLN A 225 12.35 11.48 -31.96
CA GLN A 225 12.37 12.33 -33.15
C GLN A 225 13.82 12.53 -33.61
N LEU A 226 14.06 12.37 -34.89
CA LEU A 226 15.31 12.65 -35.58
C LEU A 226 15.17 13.99 -36.33
N LEU A 227 16.24 14.78 -36.30
CA LEU A 227 16.36 16.08 -36.95
C LEU A 227 17.47 16.06 -38.01
#